data_AF-A0A957UUG2-F1
#
_entry.id   AF-A0A957UUG2-F1
#
_cell.length_a   1.000
_cell.length_b   1.000
_cell.length_c   1.000
_cell.angle_alpha   90.00
_cell.angle_beta   90.00
_cell.angle_gamma   90.00
#
_symmetry.space_group_name_H-M   'P 1'
#
loop_
_entity.id
_entity.type
_entity.pdbx_description
1 polymer ?
#
loop_
_entity_poly.entity_id
_entity_poly.type
_entity_poly.pdbx_seq_one_letter_code
_entity_poly.pdbx_strand_id
1 'polypeptide(L)'
;MHKLMDLIDDYLFVPLDIITYAERSIKQRHYRDQGVKFSILKINRGGQHTQNDVKRILDKYHVTHFGWKPDSRCIHFMLKRKQASWGEYLLLLAGVDLQNPLFN
;
A
#
# COMPACT_ATOMS: atom_id res chain seq x y z
N MET A 1 -2.67 -19.66 -22.09
CA MET A 1 -3.75 -18.68 -21.82
C MET A 1 -3.49 -17.73 -20.64
N HIS A 2 -2.48 -17.96 -19.77
CA HIS A 2 -2.18 -17.00 -18.68
C HIS A 2 -1.49 -15.70 -19.10
N LYS A 3 -0.61 -15.74 -20.12
CA LYS A 3 0.14 -14.55 -20.56
C LYS A 3 -0.71 -13.41 -21.16
N LEU A 4 -1.92 -13.71 -21.64
CA LEU A 4 -2.79 -12.70 -22.26
C LEU A 4 -3.57 -11.89 -21.19
N MET A 5 -3.99 -12.56 -20.11
CA MET A 5 -4.61 -11.89 -18.95
C MET A 5 -3.58 -11.02 -18.21
N ASP A 6 -2.35 -11.52 -18.03
CA ASP A 6 -1.27 -10.73 -17.41
C ASP A 6 -0.96 -9.45 -18.21
N LEU A 7 -1.00 -9.51 -19.55
CA LEU A 7 -0.74 -8.35 -20.42
C LEU A 7 -1.88 -7.33 -20.42
N ILE A 8 -3.12 -7.79 -20.30
CA ILE A 8 -4.29 -6.92 -20.21
C ILE A 8 -4.35 -6.27 -18.82
N ASP A 9 -4.07 -7.00 -17.74
CA ASP A 9 -3.93 -6.42 -16.41
C ASP A 9 -2.76 -5.42 -16.36
N ASP A 10 -1.60 -5.72 -16.94
CA ASP A 10 -0.50 -4.75 -16.97
C ASP A 10 -0.86 -3.50 -17.81
N TYR A 11 -1.50 -3.65 -18.98
CA TYR A 11 -1.83 -2.54 -19.89
C TYR A 11 -3.00 -1.68 -19.41
N LEU A 12 -4.05 -2.28 -18.85
CA LEU A 12 -5.23 -1.57 -18.36
C LEU A 12 -4.95 -0.85 -17.03
N PHE A 13 -3.94 -1.30 -16.26
CA PHE A 13 -3.51 -0.64 -15.02
C PHE A 13 -2.41 0.43 -15.22
N VAL A 14 -1.77 0.54 -16.40
CA VAL A 14 -0.83 1.64 -16.73
C VAL A 14 -1.39 3.05 -16.46
N PRO A 15 -2.63 3.41 -16.86
CA PRO A 15 -3.16 4.75 -16.59
C PRO A 15 -3.42 5.01 -15.10
N LEU A 16 -3.74 3.98 -14.30
CA LEU A 16 -3.84 4.10 -12.84
C LEU A 16 -2.46 4.28 -12.20
N ASP A 17 -1.43 3.65 -12.76
CA ASP A 17 -0.04 3.78 -12.31
C ASP A 17 0.46 5.23 -12.45
N ILE A 18 0.07 5.95 -13.51
CA ILE A 18 0.42 7.37 -13.70
C ILE A 18 -0.22 8.25 -12.62
N ILE A 19 -1.52 8.07 -12.34
CA ILE A 19 -2.24 8.85 -11.32
C ILE A 19 -1.66 8.59 -9.94
N THR A 20 -1.37 7.31 -9.63
CA THR A 20 -0.78 6.90 -8.35
C THR A 20 0.63 7.45 -8.18
N TYR A 21 1.42 7.49 -9.28
CA TYR A 21 2.76 8.08 -9.28
C TYR A 21 2.72 9.60 -9.11
N ALA A 22 1.77 10.29 -9.75
CA ALA A 22 1.56 11.72 -9.59
C ALA A 22 1.12 12.06 -8.16
N GLU A 23 0.15 11.34 -7.59
CA GLU A 23 -0.30 11.51 -6.20
C GLU A 23 0.86 11.29 -5.21
N ARG A 24 1.67 10.24 -5.44
CA ARG A 24 2.88 9.99 -4.65
C ARG A 24 3.87 11.15 -4.77
N SER A 25 4.16 11.64 -5.97
CA SER A 25 5.11 12.72 -6.20
C SER A 25 4.66 14.04 -5.55
N ILE A 26 3.35 14.35 -5.64
CA ILE A 26 2.74 15.52 -5.03
C ILE A 26 2.80 15.41 -3.50
N LYS A 27 2.38 14.27 -2.93
CA LYS A 27 2.40 14.05 -1.47
C LYS A 27 3.82 14.03 -0.92
N GLN A 28 4.77 13.42 -1.62
CA GLN A 28 6.18 13.42 -1.20
C GLN A 28 6.78 14.84 -1.20
N ARG A 29 6.46 15.67 -2.20
CA ARG A 29 6.88 17.08 -2.23
C ARG A 29 6.16 17.90 -1.16
N HIS A 30 4.85 17.72 -1.01
CA HIS A 30 4.03 18.44 -0.03
C HIS A 30 4.46 18.13 1.41
N TYR A 31 4.76 16.86 1.70
CA TYR A 31 5.20 16.43 3.03
C TYR A 31 6.71 16.51 3.24
N ARG A 32 7.50 16.79 2.19
CA ARG A 32 8.98 16.68 2.18
C ARG A 32 9.45 15.35 2.78
N ASP A 33 8.68 14.30 2.53
CA ASP A 33 8.85 12.99 3.16
C ASP A 33 8.75 11.92 2.08
N GLN A 34 9.71 11.01 2.04
CA GLN A 34 9.71 9.88 1.10
C GLN A 34 8.68 8.81 1.46
N GLY A 35 8.20 8.81 2.71
CA GLY A 35 7.33 7.78 3.28
C GLY A 35 8.08 6.51 3.64
N VAL A 36 7.42 5.63 4.38
CA VAL A 36 7.87 4.27 4.69
C VAL A 36 6.95 3.30 3.98
N LYS A 37 7.54 2.38 3.19
CA LYS A 37 6.79 1.41 2.38
C LYS A 37 6.36 0.23 3.27
N PHE A 38 5.08 -0.12 3.17
CA PHE A 38 4.48 -1.31 3.76
C PHE A 38 3.85 -2.16 2.66
N SER A 39 3.65 -3.44 2.97
CA SER A 39 3.11 -4.41 2.02
C SER A 39 2.19 -5.38 2.75
N ILE A 40 1.00 -5.65 2.20
CA ILE A 40 0.08 -6.68 2.67
C ILE A 40 -0.12 -7.74 1.60
N LEU A 41 -0.35 -8.99 1.99
CA LEU A 41 -0.65 -10.06 1.06
C LEU A 41 -2.07 -9.90 0.50
N LYS A 42 -2.29 -10.20 -0.79
CA LYS A 42 -3.64 -10.19 -1.37
C LYS A 42 -4.48 -11.37 -0.84
N ILE A 43 -5.80 -11.19 -0.71
CA ILE A 43 -6.72 -12.25 -0.25
C ILE A 43 -6.61 -13.52 -1.11
N ASN A 44 -6.56 -13.36 -2.43
CA ASN A 44 -6.42 -14.48 -3.37
C ASN A 44 -5.05 -15.20 -3.30
N ARG A 45 -4.13 -14.74 -2.46
CA ARG A 45 -2.81 -15.31 -2.22
C ARG A 45 -2.61 -15.76 -0.76
N GLY A 46 -3.67 -15.76 0.05
CA GLY A 46 -3.64 -16.15 1.46
C GLY A 46 -3.64 -14.98 2.46
N GLY A 47 -3.85 -13.75 1.99
CA GLY A 47 -3.93 -12.58 2.86
C GLY A 47 -5.27 -12.49 3.59
N GLN A 48 -5.28 -11.91 4.79
CA GLN A 48 -6.48 -11.81 5.62
C GLN A 48 -7.24 -10.49 5.47
N HIS A 49 -6.57 -9.44 4.96
CA HIS A 49 -7.13 -8.09 4.88
C HIS A 49 -7.07 -7.53 3.47
N THR A 50 -8.12 -6.81 3.05
CA THR A 50 -8.10 -6.04 1.81
C THR A 50 -7.40 -4.70 2.00
N GLN A 51 -7.04 -4.06 0.87
CA GLN A 51 -6.66 -2.65 0.85
C GLN A 51 -7.69 -1.76 1.56
N ASN A 52 -8.99 -2.01 1.39
CA ASN A 52 -10.03 -1.17 1.98
C ASN A 52 -10.10 -1.33 3.50
N ASP A 53 -9.83 -2.53 4.02
CA ASP A 53 -9.76 -2.76 5.46
C ASP A 53 -8.59 -2.00 6.08
N VAL A 54 -7.41 -2.09 5.44
CA VAL A 54 -6.20 -1.38 5.90
C VAL A 54 -6.40 0.13 5.83
N LYS A 55 -7.00 0.67 4.75
CA LYS A 55 -7.39 2.09 4.68
C LYS A 55 -8.30 2.49 5.83
N ARG A 56 -9.38 1.72 6.08
CA ARG A 56 -10.33 1.99 7.15
C ARG A 56 -9.65 2.03 8.52
N ILE A 57 -8.74 1.10 8.79
CA ILE A 57 -7.97 1.07 10.06
C ILE A 57 -7.13 2.33 10.17
N LEU A 58 -6.36 2.68 9.15
CA LEU A 58 -5.46 3.83 9.18
C LEU A 58 -6.22 5.16 9.25
N ASP A 59 -7.30 5.30 8.49
CA ASP A 59 -8.18 6.48 8.48
C ASP A 59 -8.85 6.69 9.84
N LYS A 60 -9.27 5.61 10.52
CA LYS A 60 -9.84 5.66 11.87
C LYS A 60 -8.91 6.33 12.89
N TYR A 61 -7.59 6.20 12.71
CA TYR A 61 -6.58 6.79 13.59
C TYR A 61 -5.83 7.97 12.94
N HIS A 62 -6.35 8.52 11.85
CA HIS A 62 -5.76 9.64 11.11
C HIS A 62 -4.30 9.44 10.69
N VAL A 63 -3.94 8.20 10.35
CA VAL A 63 -2.62 7.84 9.82
C VAL A 63 -2.61 8.11 8.32
N THR A 64 -1.75 9.02 7.88
CA THR A 64 -1.66 9.41 6.47
C THR A 64 -1.06 8.27 5.65
N HIS A 65 -1.82 7.75 4.69
CA HIS A 65 -1.39 6.74 3.73
C HIS A 65 -1.50 7.21 2.28
N PHE A 66 -0.63 6.69 1.41
CA PHE A 66 -0.59 7.04 -0.01
C PHE A 66 0.16 5.98 -0.84
N GLY A 67 0.11 6.11 -2.17
CA GLY A 67 0.92 5.28 -3.07
C GLY A 67 0.52 3.81 -3.08
N TRP A 68 -0.79 3.55 -3.10
CA TRP A 68 -1.35 2.19 -3.15
C TRP A 68 -1.04 1.54 -4.50
N LYS A 69 -0.19 0.52 -4.51
CA LYS A 69 0.21 -0.20 -5.72
C LYS A 69 0.06 -1.71 -5.52
N PRO A 70 -0.87 -2.38 -6.23
CA PRO A 70 -0.93 -3.83 -6.25
C PRO A 70 0.19 -4.41 -7.13
N ASP A 71 0.71 -5.58 -6.77
CA ASP A 71 1.54 -6.43 -7.64
C ASP A 71 0.89 -7.83 -7.76
N SER A 72 1.57 -8.84 -8.32
CA SER A 72 0.98 -10.18 -8.50
C SER A 72 0.67 -10.94 -7.19
N ARG A 73 1.19 -10.50 -6.04
CA ARG A 73 1.11 -11.20 -4.74
C ARG A 73 0.61 -10.34 -3.58
N CYS A 74 1.00 -9.08 -3.56
CA CYS A 74 0.88 -8.12 -2.48
C CYS A 74 0.20 -6.83 -2.93
N ILE A 75 -0.16 -6.01 -1.96
CA ILE A 75 -0.56 -4.62 -2.14
C ILE A 75 0.41 -3.78 -1.33
N HIS A 76 1.11 -2.88 -2.00
CA HIS A 76 2.04 -1.95 -1.37
C HIS A 76 1.37 -0.62 -1.08
N PHE A 77 1.80 0.04 -0.03
CA PHE A 77 1.41 1.41 0.30
C PHE A 77 2.52 2.09 1.08
N MET A 78 2.38 3.39 1.28
CA MET A 78 3.31 4.20 2.04
C MET A 78 2.59 4.94 3.16
N LEU A 79 3.24 5.01 4.31
CA LEU A 79 2.85 5.89 5.41
C LEU A 79 3.85 7.03 5.54
N LYS A 80 3.43 8.17 6.11
CA LYS A 80 4.37 9.20 6.54
C LYS A 80 5.40 8.62 7.51
N ARG A 81 6.67 8.99 7.38
CA ARG A 81 7.77 8.50 8.22
C ARG A 81 7.50 8.72 9.71
N LYS A 82 6.99 9.90 10.08
CA LYS A 82 6.62 10.23 11.47
C LYS A 82 5.49 9.35 12.04
N GLN A 83 4.65 8.79 11.17
CA GLN A 83 3.51 7.96 11.56
C GLN A 83 3.75 6.46 11.29
N ALA A 84 4.90 6.09 10.72
CA ALA A 84 5.16 4.73 10.26
C ALA A 84 5.13 3.72 11.40
N SER A 85 5.87 3.97 12.49
CA SER A 85 5.89 3.07 13.66
C SER A 85 4.52 2.96 14.32
N TRP A 86 3.75 4.05 14.38
CA TRP A 86 2.40 4.03 14.93
C TRP A 86 1.42 3.28 14.03
N GLY A 87 1.48 3.52 12.72
CA GLY A 87 0.66 2.82 11.74
C GLY A 87 0.97 1.32 11.70
N GLU A 88 2.25 0.95 11.77
CA GLU A 88 2.67 -0.45 11.89
C GLU A 88 2.07 -1.10 13.13
N TYR A 89 2.21 -0.47 14.30
CA TYR A 89 1.62 -0.97 15.55
C TYR A 89 0.10 -1.18 15.44
N LEU A 90 -0.63 -0.22 14.89
CA LEU A 90 -2.08 -0.32 14.70
C LEU A 90 -2.48 -1.46 13.76
N LEU A 91 -1.72 -1.65 12.68
CA LEU A 91 -1.98 -2.70 11.71
C LEU A 91 -1.70 -4.09 12.29
N LEU A 92 -0.59 -4.25 13.00
CA LEU A 92 -0.28 -5.49 13.72
C LEU A 92 -1.32 -5.79 14.80
N LEU A 93 -1.75 -4.78 15.56
CA LEU A 93 -2.82 -4.93 16.57
C LEU A 93 -4.16 -5.35 15.95
N ALA A 94 -4.43 -4.91 14.72
CA ALA A 94 -5.62 -5.28 13.96
C ALA A 94 -5.51 -6.65 13.26
N GLY A 95 -4.39 -7.37 13.41
CA GLY A 95 -4.16 -8.68 12.80
C GLY A 95 -3.68 -8.63 11.35
N VAL A 96 -3.23 -7.46 10.86
CA VAL A 96 -2.77 -7.32 9.48
C VAL A 96 -1.36 -7.91 9.32
N ASP A 97 -1.26 -8.94 8.47
CA ASP A 97 0.02 -9.56 8.10
C ASP A 97 0.83 -8.65 7.15
N LEU A 98 1.81 -7.93 7.72
CA LEU A 98 2.74 -7.09 6.98
C LEU A 98 3.93 -7.90 6.44
N GLN A 99 4.28 -7.68 5.16
CA GLN A 99 5.30 -8.46 4.45
C GLN A 99 6.69 -7.79 4.40
N ASN A 100 6.86 -6.52 4.81
CA ASN A 100 8.16 -5.83 5.08
C ASN A 100 8.02 -4.28 5.25
N PRO A 101 8.95 -3.60 5.99
CA PRO A 101 9.87 -4.13 6.99
C PRO A 101 9.58 -3.66 8.43
N LEU A 102 9.94 -4.54 9.38
CA LEU A 102 10.29 -4.23 10.77
C LEU A 102 11.55 -3.35 10.76
N PHE A 103 11.50 -2.16 11.38
CA PHE A 103 12.61 -1.24 11.73
C PHE A 103 13.99 -1.47 11.05
N ASN A 104 14.44 -0.48 10.26
CA ASN A 104 15.87 -0.20 10.03
C ASN A 104 16.31 0.97 10.89
#